data_AF-A0A6A3I1I2-F1
#
_entry.id   AF-A0A6A3I1I2-F1
#
_cell.length_a   1.000
_cell.length_b   1.000
_cell.length_c   1.000
_cell.angle_alpha   90.00
_cell.angle_beta   90.00
_cell.angle_gamma   90.00
#
_symmetry.space_group_name_H-M   'P 1'
#
loop_
_entity.id
_entity.type
_entity.pdbx_description
1 polymer ?
#
loop_
_entity_poly.entity_id
_entity_poly.type
_entity_poly.pdbx_seq_one_letter_code
_entity_poly.pdbx_strand_id
1 'polypeptide(L)'
;MQGDTKELSSFRAYDVDECLSQVLESTSTERKTIVFLDGYVATNEQAGRAFESCSAWCRNNRDQRRLVIVTSMPDIGKNYRINEHREIPNTTELQDNSVQLREQSVFDLFSWTFEDYQRAIENDEFFRAVEDKLPPYRANPKIAESEAMQRTKRLEEKFFVAGGSARVMFDVDATAATGYVQHAIAAVKDLRACSKVLAGRASCGVLNRLLTIYYRGLYEEPQYKNWLPAGSRLEPTADDVYTVVSRVDLDDSVVAVVRRNGVLHLLYDETIIGAEFDDPHLRKQTAFPGFTIMQCAAYLKDKPTRALQIGLGIGSVPSFLREMDIPTDVVEISEAVVTQAADYFQYEWCPRPDEDEDEDEEEQKCPNGRTFIMDGLKFLASKPQDLGVQTENEEEHPYDLFIVDVYTGWNPFAFFVREEMLHVRESWLTQEGVLAMNFVGYMHGPRAAAPKSIYRTLQSVFKYVKCFREMEAPDEPDAANIVFYASDKPFSFNLPTTRMYQNPPPHTYFSVVKNFPKWEIFTELQAEVEVAIHQEVDDEEVRFVSSNSGDENAAAAPRLLTRADHGQEDFREIHAETQTHMRERVLEQFPPALWEEFKHKPSATPPPTNK
;
A
#
# COMPACT_ATOMS: atom_id res chain seq x y z
N MET A 1 25.06 4.71 -26.98
CA MET A 1 23.73 4.72 -26.36
C MET A 1 22.97 5.98 -26.76
N GLN A 2 21.86 5.84 -27.50
CA GLN A 2 20.92 6.93 -27.85
C GLN A 2 19.50 6.37 -27.61
N GLY A 3 18.86 6.76 -26.49
CA GLY A 3 17.48 6.32 -26.12
C GLY A 3 17.37 5.35 -24.93
N ASP A 4 16.14 5.13 -24.44
CA ASP A 4 15.75 4.19 -23.36
C ASP A 4 15.81 2.71 -23.80
N THR A 5 16.74 2.39 -24.69
CA THR A 5 16.87 1.08 -25.33
C THR A 5 17.63 0.08 -24.46
N LYS A 6 17.04 -1.08 -24.22
CA LYS A 6 17.70 -2.25 -23.61
C LYS A 6 18.77 -2.80 -24.55
N GLU A 7 20.04 -2.73 -24.14
CA GLU A 7 21.16 -3.36 -24.86
C GLU A 7 21.48 -4.72 -24.25
N LEU A 8 21.47 -5.79 -25.06
CA LEU A 8 21.85 -7.14 -24.65
C LEU A 8 23.26 -7.44 -25.17
N SER A 9 24.16 -7.83 -24.27
CA SER A 9 25.51 -8.29 -24.63
C SER A 9 25.70 -9.71 -24.12
N SER A 10 26.32 -10.56 -24.95
CA SER A 10 26.64 -11.95 -24.58
C SER A 10 28.11 -12.21 -24.82
N PHE A 11 28.79 -12.71 -23.80
CA PHE A 11 30.22 -12.99 -23.84
C PHE A 11 30.46 -14.49 -23.65
N ARG A 12 31.52 -15.01 -24.26
CA ARG A 12 32.05 -16.32 -23.87
C ARG A 12 32.79 -16.17 -22.55
N ALA A 13 32.81 -17.23 -21.74
CA ALA A 13 33.33 -17.17 -20.37
C ALA A 13 34.78 -16.66 -20.26
N TYR A 14 35.60 -16.82 -21.29
CA TYR A 14 37.00 -16.37 -21.31
C TYR A 14 37.20 -14.92 -21.80
N ASP A 15 36.18 -14.32 -22.41
CA ASP A 15 36.21 -12.94 -22.94
C ASP A 15 35.68 -11.91 -21.92
N VAL A 16 35.18 -12.40 -20.77
CA VAL A 16 34.53 -11.59 -19.73
C VAL A 16 35.46 -10.49 -19.21
N ASP A 17 36.71 -10.81 -18.93
CA ASP A 17 37.65 -9.87 -18.30
C ASP A 17 37.96 -8.65 -19.19
N GLU A 18 38.04 -8.83 -20.51
CA GLU A 18 38.35 -7.75 -21.46
C GLU A 18 37.09 -7.01 -21.94
N CYS A 19 36.02 -7.74 -22.25
CA CYS A 19 34.84 -7.17 -22.91
C CYS A 19 33.84 -6.55 -21.91
N LEU A 20 33.69 -7.13 -20.71
CA LEU A 20 32.73 -6.64 -19.74
C LEU A 20 33.08 -5.23 -19.25
N SER A 21 34.36 -4.97 -19.02
CA SER A 21 34.86 -3.65 -18.60
C SER A 21 34.52 -2.58 -19.63
N GLN A 22 34.71 -2.85 -20.93
CA GLN A 22 34.37 -1.92 -22.01
C GLN A 22 32.87 -1.63 -22.07
N VAL A 23 32.03 -2.66 -21.91
CA VAL A 23 30.58 -2.47 -21.89
C VAL A 23 30.14 -1.65 -20.67
N LEU A 24 30.68 -1.94 -19.49
CA LEU A 24 30.41 -1.16 -18.27
C LEU A 24 30.90 0.29 -18.39
N GLU A 25 32.05 0.54 -19.02
CA GLU A 25 32.58 1.90 -19.26
C GLU A 25 31.76 2.67 -20.29
N SER A 26 31.14 1.98 -21.26
CA SER A 26 30.27 2.61 -22.27
C SER A 26 28.91 3.08 -21.73
N THR A 27 28.57 2.71 -20.48
CA THR A 27 27.32 3.14 -19.83
C THR A 27 27.32 4.64 -19.54
N SER A 28 26.13 5.25 -19.60
CA SER A 28 25.97 6.69 -19.34
C SER A 28 26.43 7.07 -17.94
N THR A 29 27.15 8.20 -17.84
CA THR A 29 27.53 8.83 -16.56
C THR A 29 26.48 9.81 -16.03
N GLU A 30 25.58 10.27 -16.89
CA GLU A 30 24.56 11.29 -16.56
C GLU A 30 23.19 10.68 -16.28
N ARG A 31 22.90 9.48 -16.81
CA ARG A 31 21.59 8.82 -16.66
C ARG A 31 21.66 7.66 -15.67
N LYS A 32 20.52 7.41 -15.01
CA LYS A 32 20.33 6.22 -14.17
C LYS A 32 20.46 4.97 -15.04
N THR A 33 21.37 4.08 -14.69
CA THR A 33 21.70 2.87 -15.45
C THR A 33 21.57 1.63 -14.57
N ILE A 34 20.90 0.60 -15.08
CA ILE A 34 20.73 -0.70 -14.42
C ILE A 34 21.44 -1.77 -15.24
N VAL A 35 22.31 -2.55 -14.61
CA VAL A 35 22.96 -3.72 -15.23
C VAL A 35 22.35 -5.00 -14.67
N PHE A 36 21.95 -5.91 -15.55
CA PHE A 36 21.48 -7.25 -15.20
C PHE A 36 22.60 -8.25 -15.51
N LEU A 37 23.20 -8.85 -14.48
CA LEU A 37 24.14 -9.95 -14.61
C LEU A 37 23.36 -11.27 -14.56
N ASP A 38 23.03 -11.79 -15.74
CA ASP A 38 22.26 -13.03 -15.88
C ASP A 38 23.15 -14.28 -15.96
N GLY A 39 22.69 -15.37 -15.33
CA GLY A 39 23.39 -16.66 -15.29
C GLY A 39 24.54 -16.76 -14.27
N TYR A 40 24.53 -15.98 -13.19
CA TYR A 40 25.59 -16.05 -12.16
C TYR A 40 25.61 -17.42 -11.46
N VAL A 41 26.79 -18.04 -11.35
CA VAL A 41 26.98 -19.31 -10.62
C VAL A 41 28.19 -19.16 -9.70
N ALA A 42 27.98 -19.25 -8.38
CA ALA A 42 29.01 -18.95 -7.38
C ALA A 42 30.26 -19.87 -7.45
N THR A 43 30.11 -21.08 -8.00
CA THR A 43 31.21 -22.03 -8.20
C THR A 43 31.99 -21.79 -9.49
N ASN A 44 31.55 -20.88 -10.36
CA ASN A 44 32.23 -20.54 -11.61
C ASN A 44 33.12 -19.31 -11.39
N GLU A 45 34.44 -19.49 -11.55
CA GLU A 45 35.44 -18.44 -11.36
C GLU A 45 35.18 -17.21 -12.25
N GLN A 46 34.77 -17.42 -13.50
CA GLN A 46 34.48 -16.35 -14.45
C GLN A 46 33.22 -15.57 -14.08
N ALA A 47 32.21 -16.26 -13.51
CA ALA A 47 31.04 -15.59 -12.96
C ALA A 47 31.41 -14.75 -11.73
N GLY A 48 32.35 -15.23 -10.91
CA GLY A 48 32.93 -14.48 -9.79
C GLY A 48 33.60 -13.17 -10.25
N ARG A 49 34.45 -13.24 -11.29
CA ARG A 49 35.10 -12.05 -11.87
C ARG A 49 34.11 -11.06 -12.49
N ALA A 50 33.10 -11.57 -13.20
CA ALA A 50 32.01 -10.75 -13.74
C ALA A 50 31.26 -10.02 -12.62
N PHE A 51 30.96 -10.73 -11.52
CA PHE A 51 30.32 -10.15 -10.34
C PHE A 51 31.18 -9.07 -9.69
N GLU A 52 32.49 -9.29 -9.54
CA GLU A 52 33.41 -8.29 -8.98
C GLU A 52 33.44 -7.02 -9.83
N SER A 53 33.55 -7.18 -11.15
CA SER A 53 33.60 -6.07 -12.12
C SER A 53 32.30 -5.25 -12.12
N CYS A 54 31.15 -5.92 -12.23
CA CYS A 54 29.84 -5.28 -12.15
C CYS A 54 29.60 -4.61 -10.79
N SER A 55 30.05 -5.25 -9.70
CA SER A 55 29.94 -4.68 -8.35
C SER A 55 30.80 -3.44 -8.19
N ALA A 56 32.03 -3.45 -8.70
CA ALA A 56 32.92 -2.29 -8.70
C ALA A 56 32.32 -1.13 -9.51
N TRP A 57 31.79 -1.41 -10.70
CA TRP A 57 31.09 -0.42 -11.54
C TRP A 57 29.92 0.24 -10.81
N CYS A 58 29.10 -0.56 -10.12
CA CYS A 58 27.97 -0.07 -9.32
C CYS A 58 28.44 0.78 -8.12
N ARG A 59 29.48 0.34 -7.41
CA ARG A 59 30.04 1.09 -6.27
C ARG A 59 30.61 2.45 -6.65
N ASN A 60 31.12 2.62 -7.87
CA ASN A 60 31.70 3.87 -8.33
C ASN A 60 30.67 5.01 -8.48
N ASN A 61 29.37 4.73 -8.62
CA ASN A 61 28.33 5.77 -8.65
C ASN A 61 26.99 5.18 -8.19
N ARG A 62 26.78 5.10 -6.88
CA ARG A 62 25.59 4.47 -6.27
C ARG A 62 24.31 5.27 -6.43
N ASP A 63 24.36 6.52 -6.84
CA ASP A 63 23.16 7.33 -7.08
C ASP A 63 22.56 7.03 -8.45
N GLN A 64 23.42 6.83 -9.45
CA GLN A 64 23.00 6.60 -10.83
C GLN A 64 23.05 5.13 -11.25
N ARG A 65 23.78 4.26 -10.54
CA ARG A 65 23.99 2.87 -11.00
C ARG A 65 23.28 1.85 -10.12
N ARG A 66 22.70 0.84 -10.74
CA ARG A 66 22.11 -0.33 -10.07
C ARG A 66 22.63 -1.61 -10.71
N LEU A 67 22.86 -2.62 -9.89
CA LEU A 67 23.24 -3.96 -10.33
C LEU A 67 22.17 -4.94 -9.85
N VAL A 68 21.65 -5.74 -10.77
CA VAL A 68 20.76 -6.87 -10.52
C VAL A 68 21.51 -8.13 -10.94
N ILE A 69 21.58 -9.12 -10.06
CA ILE A 69 22.18 -10.42 -10.36
C ILE A 69 21.08 -11.44 -10.46
N VAL A 70 21.02 -12.16 -11.57
CA VAL A 70 20.04 -13.22 -11.83
C VAL A 70 20.76 -14.57 -11.80
N THR A 71 20.29 -15.48 -10.94
CA THR A 71 20.82 -16.84 -10.81
C THR A 71 19.69 -17.83 -10.58
N SER A 72 19.80 -19.03 -11.17
CA SER A 72 18.81 -20.12 -11.06
C SER A 72 19.18 -21.19 -10.03
N MET A 73 20.39 -21.17 -9.45
CA MET A 73 20.93 -22.22 -8.54
C MET A 73 21.74 -21.68 -7.35
N PRO A 74 21.22 -20.74 -6.55
CA PRO A 74 21.96 -20.21 -5.41
C PRO A 74 22.08 -21.23 -4.26
N ASP A 75 23.26 -21.39 -3.66
CA ASP A 75 23.41 -22.13 -2.39
C ASP A 75 22.95 -21.32 -1.17
N ILE A 76 22.88 -20.01 -1.35
CA ILE A 76 22.38 -19.02 -0.39
C ILE A 76 20.87 -19.24 -0.19
N GLY A 77 20.44 -19.44 1.05
CA GLY A 77 19.03 -19.73 1.41
C GLY A 77 18.66 -21.21 1.50
N LYS A 78 19.56 -22.15 1.11
CA LYS A 78 19.32 -23.60 1.23
C LYS A 78 19.44 -24.14 2.67
N ASN A 79 19.95 -23.34 3.60
CA ASN A 79 20.04 -23.66 5.04
C ASN A 79 18.76 -23.32 5.84
N TYR A 80 17.71 -22.83 5.19
CA TYR A 80 16.44 -22.47 5.84
C TYR A 80 15.67 -23.74 6.27
N ARG A 81 15.35 -23.86 7.57
CA ARG A 81 14.69 -25.04 8.15
C ARG A 81 13.18 -24.78 8.34
N ILE A 82 12.36 -25.65 7.76
CA ILE A 82 10.88 -25.64 7.81
C ILE A 82 10.26 -25.64 9.20
N ASN A 83 10.99 -26.06 10.23
CA ASN A 83 10.43 -26.21 11.57
C ASN A 83 10.07 -24.87 12.24
N GLU A 84 10.38 -23.73 11.63
CA GLU A 84 10.15 -22.39 12.21
C GLU A 84 9.14 -21.54 11.43
N HIS A 85 8.70 -21.94 10.23
CA HIS A 85 7.82 -21.13 9.38
C HIS A 85 6.79 -21.97 8.61
N ARG A 86 5.50 -21.61 8.71
CA ARG A 86 4.37 -22.30 8.02
C ARG A 86 4.34 -22.07 6.51
N GLU A 87 4.98 -21.01 6.01
CA GLU A 87 5.09 -20.66 4.59
C GLU A 87 6.48 -20.06 4.29
N ILE A 88 6.92 -20.17 3.04
CA ILE A 88 8.23 -19.66 2.60
C ILE A 88 8.08 -18.19 2.22
N PRO A 89 8.89 -17.26 2.78
CA PRO A 89 8.78 -15.84 2.46
C PRO A 89 9.26 -15.56 1.03
N ASN A 90 8.55 -14.69 0.30
CA ASN A 90 8.96 -14.19 -1.02
C ASN A 90 10.22 -13.30 -0.98
N THR A 91 10.67 -12.91 0.21
CA THR A 91 11.87 -12.10 0.48
C THR A 91 12.53 -12.54 1.78
N THR A 92 13.83 -12.85 1.80
CA THR A 92 14.58 -13.23 3.02
C THR A 92 15.88 -12.43 3.11
N GLU A 93 16.21 -11.92 4.29
CA GLU A 93 17.49 -11.27 4.59
C GLU A 93 18.53 -12.29 5.07
N LEU A 94 19.78 -12.17 4.62
CA LEU A 94 20.87 -12.99 5.12
C LEU A 94 21.37 -12.45 6.45
N GLN A 95 21.35 -13.30 7.48
CA GLN A 95 22.22 -13.14 8.64
C GLN A 95 23.62 -13.63 8.27
N ASP A 96 24.39 -12.82 7.54
CA ASP A 96 25.84 -12.96 7.55
C ASP A 96 26.42 -11.67 8.13
N ASN A 97 27.12 -11.82 9.25
CA ASN A 97 27.71 -10.73 10.03
C ASN A 97 28.93 -10.09 9.34
N SER A 98 29.15 -10.37 8.07
CA SER A 98 30.19 -9.73 7.28
C SER A 98 29.67 -9.35 5.88
N VAL A 99 29.58 -8.04 5.65
CA VAL A 99 29.51 -7.37 4.34
C VAL A 99 28.12 -7.19 3.70
N GLN A 100 27.57 -5.98 3.89
CA GLN A 100 26.65 -5.23 3.02
C GLN A 100 25.22 -5.81 2.80
N LEU A 101 24.21 -5.10 3.31
CA LEU A 101 22.77 -5.34 3.14
C LEU A 101 22.40 -5.63 1.68
N ARG A 102 21.90 -6.84 1.42
CA ARG A 102 21.35 -7.30 0.15
C ARG A 102 19.89 -7.70 0.39
N GLU A 103 18.95 -7.01 -0.25
CA GLU A 103 17.57 -7.51 -0.35
C GLU A 103 17.51 -8.60 -1.44
N GLN A 104 16.69 -9.62 -1.20
CA GLN A 104 16.44 -10.73 -2.14
C GLN A 104 14.96 -10.79 -2.46
N SER A 105 14.60 -10.84 -3.75
CA SER A 105 13.29 -11.33 -4.20
C SER A 105 13.47 -12.75 -4.69
N VAL A 106 12.65 -13.66 -4.16
CA VAL A 106 12.64 -15.08 -4.50
C VAL A 106 11.42 -15.31 -5.39
N PHE A 107 11.65 -15.72 -6.63
CA PHE A 107 10.56 -16.13 -7.51
C PHE A 107 10.42 -17.65 -7.50
N ASP A 108 9.20 -18.13 -7.29
CA ASP A 108 8.83 -19.52 -7.50
C ASP A 108 8.93 -19.83 -9.00
N LEU A 109 9.97 -20.56 -9.39
CA LEU A 109 10.09 -21.10 -10.75
C LEU A 109 9.38 -22.45 -10.78
N PHE A 110 8.22 -22.49 -11.42
CA PHE A 110 7.59 -23.77 -11.74
C PHE A 110 8.50 -24.53 -12.71
N SER A 111 8.72 -25.82 -12.40
CA SER A 111 9.41 -26.70 -13.34
C SER A 111 8.56 -26.87 -14.59
N TRP A 112 9.21 -27.06 -15.74
CA TRP A 112 8.49 -27.21 -17.00
C TRP A 112 7.60 -28.46 -16.96
N THR A 113 6.35 -28.28 -17.37
CA THR A 113 5.41 -29.39 -17.55
C THR A 113 5.75 -30.16 -18.83
N PHE A 114 5.16 -31.35 -18.98
CA PHE A 114 5.31 -32.11 -20.21
C PHE A 114 4.77 -31.32 -21.41
N GLU A 115 3.64 -30.63 -21.21
CA GLU A 115 2.98 -29.77 -22.19
C GLU A 115 3.87 -28.59 -22.60
N ASP A 116 4.61 -27.99 -21.66
CA ASP A 116 5.57 -26.92 -21.96
C ASP A 116 6.68 -27.40 -22.89
N TYR A 117 7.23 -28.59 -22.63
CA TYR A 117 8.24 -29.17 -23.49
C TYR A 117 7.68 -29.53 -24.86
N GLN A 118 6.45 -30.03 -24.91
CA GLN A 118 5.79 -30.36 -26.17
C GLN A 118 5.65 -29.10 -27.04
N ARG A 119 5.21 -27.98 -26.45
CA ARG A 119 5.14 -26.68 -27.14
C ARG A 119 6.51 -26.18 -27.62
N ALA A 120 7.57 -26.39 -26.84
CA ALA A 120 8.90 -25.95 -27.27
C ALA A 120 9.44 -26.74 -28.47
N ILE A 121 9.24 -28.07 -28.51
CA ILE A 121 9.73 -28.91 -29.62
C ILE A 121 8.87 -28.83 -30.89
N GLU A 122 7.72 -28.15 -30.84
CA GLU A 122 6.97 -27.76 -32.04
C GLU A 122 7.74 -26.74 -32.89
N ASN A 123 8.62 -25.93 -32.27
CA ASN A 123 9.50 -25.03 -33.00
C ASN A 123 10.65 -25.81 -33.67
N ASP A 124 10.73 -25.73 -35.00
CA ASP A 124 11.69 -26.50 -35.80
C ASP A 124 13.15 -26.11 -35.55
N GLU A 125 13.44 -24.82 -35.37
CA GLU A 125 14.79 -24.34 -35.13
C GLU A 125 15.30 -24.81 -33.76
N PHE A 126 14.46 -24.65 -32.74
CA PHE A 126 14.75 -25.12 -31.39
C PHE A 126 14.90 -26.64 -31.35
N PHE A 127 13.98 -27.38 -31.96
CA PHE A 127 14.03 -28.85 -31.99
C PHE A 127 15.36 -29.34 -32.59
N ARG A 128 15.78 -28.78 -33.73
CA ARG A 128 17.06 -29.15 -34.37
C ARG A 128 18.26 -28.88 -33.46
N ALA A 129 18.20 -27.84 -32.63
CA ALA A 129 19.29 -27.50 -31.71
C ALA A 129 19.42 -28.47 -30.53
N VAL A 130 18.33 -29.17 -30.16
CA VAL A 130 18.29 -30.08 -29.00
C VAL A 130 18.06 -31.55 -29.37
N GLU A 131 17.91 -31.83 -30.67
CA GLU A 131 17.53 -33.14 -31.19
C GLU A 131 18.50 -34.24 -30.74
N ASP A 132 19.80 -33.94 -30.73
CA ASP A 132 20.87 -34.87 -30.34
C ASP A 132 20.82 -35.24 -28.85
N LYS A 133 20.10 -34.46 -28.04
CA LYS A 133 19.92 -34.74 -26.62
C LYS A 133 18.74 -35.69 -26.39
N LEU A 134 17.77 -35.72 -27.29
CA LEU A 134 16.61 -36.60 -27.19
C LEU A 134 16.95 -38.02 -27.65
N PRO A 135 16.39 -39.08 -27.03
CA PRO A 135 16.62 -40.45 -27.43
C PRO A 135 16.22 -40.66 -28.91
N PRO A 136 16.87 -41.59 -29.62
CA PRO A 136 16.55 -41.83 -31.02
C PRO A 136 15.12 -42.36 -31.18
N TYR A 137 14.40 -41.87 -32.20
CA TYR A 137 13.08 -42.39 -32.50
C TYR A 137 13.13 -43.87 -32.89
N ARG A 138 12.31 -44.70 -32.24
CA ARG A 138 12.15 -46.11 -32.56
C ARG A 138 10.90 -46.30 -33.42
N ALA A 139 11.10 -46.44 -34.73
CA ALA A 139 10.01 -46.62 -35.68
C ALA A 139 9.22 -47.91 -35.44
N ASN A 140 7.90 -47.82 -35.48
CA ASN A 140 7.04 -49.00 -35.54
C ASN A 140 6.91 -49.46 -37.00
N PRO A 141 7.35 -50.69 -37.36
CA PRO A 141 7.33 -51.16 -38.75
C PRO A 141 5.92 -51.24 -39.38
N LYS A 142 4.86 -51.15 -38.57
CA LYS A 142 3.47 -51.32 -39.00
C LYS A 142 2.68 -50.02 -39.15
N ILE A 143 3.21 -48.89 -38.68
CA ILE A 143 2.47 -47.61 -38.63
C ILE A 143 3.43 -46.48 -39.02
N ALA A 144 3.07 -45.71 -40.05
CA ALA A 144 3.75 -44.46 -40.38
C ALA A 144 3.27 -43.36 -39.42
N GLU A 145 4.20 -42.78 -38.66
CA GLU A 145 3.89 -41.75 -37.65
C GLU A 145 4.38 -40.38 -38.11
N SER A 146 3.58 -39.34 -37.89
CA SER A 146 3.94 -37.97 -38.25
C SER A 146 5.16 -37.49 -37.48
N GLU A 147 5.92 -36.54 -38.03
CA GLU A 147 7.11 -35.98 -37.37
C GLU A 147 6.78 -35.44 -35.98
N ALA A 148 5.65 -34.75 -35.81
CA ALA A 148 5.18 -34.28 -34.50
C ALA A 148 5.02 -35.44 -33.49
N MET A 149 4.43 -36.56 -33.91
CA MET A 149 4.28 -37.75 -33.07
C MET A 149 5.65 -38.37 -32.72
N GLN A 150 6.61 -38.34 -33.65
CA GLN A 150 7.98 -38.81 -33.40
C GLN A 150 8.68 -37.92 -32.37
N ARG A 151 8.57 -36.59 -32.49
CA ARG A 151 9.12 -35.62 -31.53
C ARG A 151 8.54 -35.84 -30.13
N THR A 152 7.21 -35.95 -30.02
CA THR A 152 6.53 -36.20 -28.75
C THR A 152 6.97 -37.51 -28.10
N LYS A 153 7.09 -38.61 -28.85
CA LYS A 153 7.54 -39.89 -28.28
C LYS A 153 8.97 -39.86 -27.75
N ARG A 154 9.88 -39.17 -28.46
CA ARG A 154 11.26 -38.99 -27.98
C ARG A 154 11.30 -38.14 -26.72
N LEU A 155 10.46 -37.11 -26.66
CA LEU A 155 10.28 -36.28 -25.48
C LEU A 155 9.71 -37.10 -24.30
N GLU A 156 8.66 -37.90 -24.51
CA GLU A 156 8.06 -38.78 -23.50
C GLU A 156 9.12 -39.71 -22.89
N GLU A 157 9.90 -40.41 -23.72
CA GLU A 157 10.94 -41.33 -23.26
C GLU A 157 11.97 -40.61 -22.37
N LYS A 158 12.35 -39.38 -22.72
CA LYS A 158 13.30 -38.59 -21.92
C LYS A 158 12.67 -37.96 -20.68
N PHE A 159 11.39 -37.62 -20.73
CA PHE A 159 10.69 -36.97 -19.62
C PHE A 159 10.65 -37.85 -18.36
N PHE A 160 10.62 -39.18 -18.52
CA PHE A 160 10.71 -40.11 -17.39
C PHE A 160 11.99 -39.96 -16.55
N VAL A 161 13.08 -39.48 -17.14
CA VAL A 161 14.36 -39.28 -16.44
C VAL A 161 14.67 -37.81 -16.20
N ALA A 162 14.32 -36.92 -17.13
CA ALA A 162 14.56 -35.49 -16.98
C ALA A 162 13.55 -34.81 -16.06
N GLY A 163 12.33 -35.34 -15.99
CA GLY A 163 11.20 -34.71 -15.29
C GLY A 163 11.04 -33.25 -15.71
N GLY A 164 10.76 -32.38 -14.74
CA GLY A 164 10.61 -30.95 -14.98
C GLY A 164 11.91 -30.14 -15.12
N SER A 165 13.08 -30.79 -15.20
CA SER A 165 14.37 -30.10 -15.37
C SER A 165 14.72 -29.85 -16.84
N ALA A 166 14.49 -28.63 -17.31
CA ALA A 166 14.76 -28.25 -18.70
C ALA A 166 16.24 -28.44 -19.09
N ARG A 167 17.16 -28.29 -18.13
CA ARG A 167 18.59 -28.53 -18.33
C ARG A 167 18.88 -30.01 -18.60
N VAL A 168 18.30 -30.91 -17.81
CA VAL A 168 18.44 -32.36 -18.07
C VAL A 168 17.72 -32.75 -19.36
N MET A 169 16.62 -32.05 -19.70
CA MET A 169 15.87 -32.26 -20.93
C MET A 169 16.62 -31.83 -22.20
N PHE A 170 17.31 -30.69 -22.18
CA PHE A 170 17.84 -30.06 -23.41
C PHE A 170 19.36 -29.88 -23.48
N ASP A 171 20.10 -30.05 -22.37
CA ASP A 171 21.58 -29.93 -22.39
C ASP A 171 22.28 -31.28 -22.22
N VAL A 172 21.64 -32.23 -21.53
CA VAL A 172 22.21 -33.53 -21.15
C VAL A 172 21.69 -34.62 -22.08
N ASP A 173 22.52 -35.51 -22.62
CA ASP A 173 22.03 -36.61 -23.44
C ASP A 173 21.21 -37.63 -22.62
N ALA A 174 20.37 -38.43 -23.29
CA ALA A 174 19.46 -39.36 -22.61
C ALA A 174 20.18 -40.40 -21.72
N THR A 175 21.40 -40.80 -22.06
CA THR A 175 22.16 -41.80 -21.29
C THR A 175 22.74 -41.17 -20.02
N ALA A 176 23.32 -39.97 -20.14
CA ALA A 176 23.80 -39.20 -19.00
C ALA A 176 22.64 -38.78 -18.07
N ALA A 177 21.48 -38.43 -18.61
CA ALA A 177 20.27 -38.14 -17.82
C ALA A 177 19.82 -39.36 -16.99
N THR A 178 19.85 -40.55 -17.58
CA THR A 178 19.55 -41.80 -16.87
C THR A 178 20.56 -42.06 -15.75
N GLY A 179 21.87 -41.89 -16.04
CA GLY A 179 22.93 -42.04 -15.04
C GLY A 179 22.81 -41.05 -13.88
N TYR A 180 22.41 -39.81 -14.17
CA TYR A 180 22.14 -38.78 -13.17
C TYR A 180 21.06 -39.21 -12.17
N VAL A 181 19.92 -39.71 -12.66
CA VAL A 181 18.82 -40.20 -11.80
C VAL A 181 19.24 -41.43 -11.00
N GLN A 182 19.97 -42.37 -11.62
CA GLN A 182 20.47 -43.56 -10.92
C GLN A 182 21.43 -43.20 -9.78
N HIS A 183 22.33 -42.26 -10.00
CA HIS A 183 23.26 -41.78 -8.97
C HIS A 183 22.49 -41.08 -7.84
N ALA A 184 21.50 -40.25 -8.17
CA ALA A 184 20.66 -39.58 -7.19
C ALA A 184 19.89 -40.61 -6.32
N ILE A 185 19.29 -41.62 -6.94
CA ILE A 185 18.58 -42.70 -6.24
C ILE A 185 19.53 -43.48 -5.32
N ALA A 186 20.74 -43.80 -5.78
CA ALA A 186 21.74 -44.53 -4.99
C ALA A 186 22.25 -43.71 -3.79
N ALA A 187 22.25 -42.38 -3.88
CA ALA A 187 22.66 -41.49 -2.79
C ALA A 187 21.59 -41.34 -1.69
N VAL A 188 20.34 -41.74 -1.94
CA VAL A 188 19.24 -41.64 -0.98
C VAL A 188 19.28 -42.80 0.01
N LYS A 189 19.60 -42.48 1.27
CA LYS A 189 19.68 -43.47 2.37
C LYS A 189 18.32 -44.07 2.77
N ASP A 190 17.21 -43.34 2.58
CA ASP A 190 15.85 -43.79 2.85
C ASP A 190 14.87 -43.33 1.76
N LEU A 191 14.63 -44.19 0.79
CA LEU A 191 13.68 -43.97 -0.31
C LEU A 191 12.24 -43.75 0.17
N ARG A 192 11.87 -44.30 1.34
CA ARG A 192 10.53 -44.19 1.93
C ARG A 192 10.30 -42.84 2.61
N ALA A 193 11.37 -42.16 3.02
CA ALA A 193 11.32 -40.78 3.47
C ALA A 193 11.15 -39.80 2.29
N CYS A 194 11.79 -40.08 1.13
CA CYS A 194 11.59 -39.28 -0.09
C CYS A 194 10.14 -39.31 -0.60
N SER A 195 9.43 -40.44 -0.45
CA SER A 195 8.01 -40.54 -0.84
C SER A 195 7.02 -39.86 0.12
N LYS A 196 7.47 -39.40 1.31
CA LYS A 196 6.66 -38.71 2.32
C LYS A 196 6.68 -37.18 2.21
N VAL A 197 6.97 -36.65 1.01
CA VAL A 197 7.00 -35.22 0.70
C VAL A 197 8.26 -34.50 1.23
N LEU A 198 9.44 -34.91 0.73
CA LEU A 198 10.61 -34.02 0.61
C LEU A 198 10.73 -33.40 -0.80
N ALA A 199 9.62 -33.38 -1.56
CA ALA A 199 9.47 -32.71 -2.84
C ALA A 199 8.27 -31.76 -2.76
N GLY A 200 8.45 -30.52 -3.21
CA GLY A 200 7.56 -29.38 -2.97
C GLY A 200 8.36 -28.17 -2.46
N ARG A 201 7.70 -27.02 -2.26
CA ARG A 201 8.28 -25.71 -1.83
C ARG A 201 9.36 -25.82 -0.73
N ALA A 202 9.23 -26.84 0.11
CA ALA A 202 10.08 -27.25 1.21
C ALA A 202 11.51 -27.78 0.88
N SER A 203 11.80 -28.22 -0.35
CA SER A 203 13.02 -29.01 -0.62
C SER A 203 14.26 -28.15 -0.89
N CYS A 204 15.28 -28.23 -0.04
CA CYS A 204 16.55 -27.50 -0.18
C CYS A 204 17.47 -28.00 -1.31
N GLY A 205 17.18 -29.16 -1.90
CA GLY A 205 18.00 -29.80 -2.92
C GLY A 205 17.40 -29.89 -4.33
N VAL A 206 16.12 -29.51 -4.51
CA VAL A 206 15.35 -29.87 -5.73
C VAL A 206 14.63 -28.68 -6.38
N LEU A 207 14.59 -27.51 -5.75
CA LEU A 207 13.93 -26.31 -6.30
C LEU A 207 14.93 -25.33 -6.91
N ASN A 208 14.70 -24.98 -8.18
CA ASN A 208 15.30 -23.80 -8.79
C ASN A 208 14.64 -22.55 -8.21
N ARG A 209 15.44 -21.59 -7.74
CA ARG A 209 14.96 -20.30 -7.27
C ARG A 209 15.62 -19.23 -8.11
N LEU A 210 14.83 -18.31 -8.65
CA LEU A 210 15.38 -17.09 -9.21
C LEU A 210 15.64 -16.14 -8.04
N LEU A 211 16.90 -15.75 -7.85
CA LEU A 211 17.26 -14.68 -6.93
C LEU A 211 17.63 -13.45 -7.71
N THR A 212 17.05 -12.31 -7.32
CA THR A 212 17.57 -10.99 -7.66
C THR A 212 18.27 -10.40 -6.45
N ILE A 213 19.57 -10.15 -6.57
CA ILE A 213 20.37 -9.43 -5.56
C ILE A 213 20.64 -8.03 -6.09
N TYR A 214 20.24 -7.02 -5.34
CA TYR A 214 20.62 -5.63 -5.60
C TYR A 214 21.35 -5.01 -4.42
N TYR A 215 22.35 -4.20 -4.77
CA TYR A 215 23.08 -3.39 -3.81
C TYR A 215 22.21 -2.20 -3.41
N ARG A 216 21.66 -2.22 -2.19
CA ARG A 216 21.25 -0.95 -1.58
C ARG A 216 22.54 -0.19 -1.31
N GLY A 217 22.66 1.01 -1.87
CA GLY A 217 23.70 1.94 -1.47
C GLY A 217 23.74 1.98 0.06
N LEU A 218 24.94 2.14 0.62
CA LEU A 218 25.13 2.32 2.05
C LEU A 218 24.08 3.34 2.49
N TYR A 219 23.12 2.87 3.29
CA TYR A 219 22.71 3.61 4.47
C TYR A 219 24.01 3.85 5.24
N GLU A 220 24.77 4.87 4.85
CA GLU A 220 25.30 5.72 5.90
C GLU A 220 24.05 6.31 6.51
N GLU A 221 23.64 5.76 7.65
CA GLU A 221 22.69 6.43 8.53
C GLU A 221 23.12 7.89 8.56
N PRO A 222 22.27 8.84 8.11
CA PRO A 222 22.49 10.21 8.48
C PRO A 222 22.41 10.18 10.01
N GLN A 223 23.58 10.23 10.66
CA GLN A 223 23.77 10.24 12.10
C GLN A 223 22.58 10.92 12.75
N TYR A 224 21.60 10.15 13.26
CA TYR A 224 20.46 10.59 14.07
C TYR A 224 20.14 12.09 13.97
N LYS A 225 19.98 12.64 12.75
CA LYS A 225 19.69 14.06 12.58
C LYS A 225 18.18 14.17 12.59
N ASN A 226 17.67 14.13 13.82
CA ASN A 226 16.32 14.52 14.22
C ASN A 226 15.25 14.01 13.27
N TRP A 227 14.93 12.72 13.36
CA TRP A 227 13.66 12.22 12.86
C TRP A 227 12.56 13.06 13.52
N LEU A 228 11.85 13.86 12.71
CA LEU A 228 10.63 14.51 13.18
C LEU A 228 9.64 13.41 13.55
N PRO A 229 9.15 13.36 14.79
CA PRO A 229 8.26 12.31 15.21
C PRO A 229 6.98 12.34 14.37
N ALA A 230 6.58 11.19 13.81
CA ALA A 230 5.19 11.03 13.38
C ALA A 230 4.36 10.93 14.66
N GLY A 231 3.70 12.04 15.03
CA GLY A 231 2.75 12.05 16.13
C GLY A 231 3.17 12.71 17.43
N SER A 232 4.24 13.50 17.46
CA SER A 232 4.26 14.62 18.41
C SER A 232 4.05 15.89 17.60
N ARG A 233 3.03 16.67 17.98
CA ARG A 233 2.81 18.09 17.62
C ARG A 233 4.09 18.65 16.98
N LEU A 234 4.09 18.88 15.66
CA LEU A 234 5.24 19.50 15.00
C LEU A 234 5.54 20.77 15.78
N GLU A 235 6.63 20.77 16.56
CA GLU A 235 6.92 21.92 17.40
C GLU A 235 7.11 23.13 16.48
N PRO A 236 6.42 24.26 16.74
CA PRO A 236 6.61 25.46 15.95
C PRO A 236 8.10 25.78 15.89
N THR A 237 8.65 25.93 14.68
CA THR A 237 10.03 26.41 14.58
C THR A 237 10.11 27.81 15.17
N ALA A 238 11.18 28.10 15.90
CA ALA A 238 11.41 29.39 16.54
C ALA A 238 11.72 30.52 15.54
N ASP A 239 11.98 30.17 14.27
CA ASP A 239 12.20 31.13 13.20
C ASP A 239 10.92 31.44 12.41
N ASP A 240 10.87 32.61 11.77
CA ASP A 240 9.75 33.03 10.94
C ASP A 240 9.90 32.60 9.46
N VAL A 241 10.73 31.61 9.15
CA VAL A 241 11.01 31.20 7.77
C VAL A 241 9.91 30.28 7.22
N TYR A 242 9.30 30.70 6.12
CA TYR A 242 8.34 29.90 5.36
C TYR A 242 8.46 30.20 3.87
N THR A 243 7.84 29.37 3.04
CA THR A 243 7.69 29.63 1.61
C THR A 243 6.30 29.20 1.18
N VAL A 244 5.51 30.15 0.66
CA VAL A 244 4.28 29.83 -0.07
C VAL A 244 4.69 29.25 -1.42
N VAL A 245 4.48 27.95 -1.60
CA VAL A 245 4.84 27.20 -2.81
C VAL A 245 3.78 27.40 -3.88
N SER A 246 2.53 27.39 -3.47
CA SER A 246 1.37 27.56 -4.35
C SER A 246 0.23 28.20 -3.55
N ARG A 247 -0.61 28.97 -4.25
CA ARG A 247 -1.78 29.64 -3.68
C ARG A 247 -2.87 29.67 -4.74
N VAL A 248 -4.07 29.25 -4.35
CA VAL A 248 -5.31 29.35 -5.12
C VAL A 248 -6.30 30.15 -4.29
N ASP A 249 -6.68 31.32 -4.79
CA ASP A 249 -7.71 32.17 -4.19
C ASP A 249 -9.08 31.69 -4.68
N LEU A 250 -9.89 31.19 -3.74
CA LEU A 250 -11.33 31.02 -3.89
C LEU A 250 -12.02 32.32 -3.44
N ASP A 251 -13.30 32.52 -3.79
CA ASP A 251 -14.01 33.81 -3.60
C ASP A 251 -13.65 34.53 -2.28
N ASP A 252 -13.86 33.83 -1.16
CA ASP A 252 -13.61 34.29 0.22
C ASP A 252 -12.62 33.41 1.01
N SER A 253 -11.96 32.44 0.35
CA SER A 253 -11.06 31.48 1.01
C SER A 253 -9.76 31.30 0.22
N VAL A 254 -8.71 30.84 0.89
CA VAL A 254 -7.40 30.56 0.28
C VAL A 254 -7.03 29.09 0.49
N VAL A 255 -6.70 28.41 -0.61
CA VAL A 255 -6.08 27.08 -0.58
C VAL A 255 -4.62 27.22 -0.96
N ALA A 256 -3.70 26.91 -0.04
CA ALA A 256 -2.28 27.19 -0.23
C ALA A 256 -1.39 26.02 0.18
N VAL A 257 -0.31 25.84 -0.57
CA VAL A 257 0.78 24.92 -0.22
C VAL A 257 1.90 25.73 0.40
N VAL A 258 2.22 25.44 1.67
CA VAL A 258 3.23 26.18 2.42
C VAL A 258 4.32 25.23 2.91
N ARG A 259 5.55 25.52 2.50
CA ARG A 259 6.74 24.83 2.99
C ARG A 259 7.24 25.51 4.26
N ARG A 260 7.37 24.75 5.35
CA ARG A 260 7.95 25.21 6.61
C ARG A 260 8.48 24.03 7.41
N ASN A 261 9.62 24.22 8.08
CA ASN A 261 10.22 23.21 8.97
C ASN A 261 10.42 21.82 8.32
N GLY A 262 10.83 21.79 7.05
CA GLY A 262 11.00 20.53 6.31
C GLY A 262 9.69 19.77 6.04
N VAL A 263 8.55 20.45 6.08
CA VAL A 263 7.21 19.90 5.83
C VAL A 263 6.49 20.79 4.82
N LEU A 264 5.82 20.17 3.86
CA LEU A 264 4.84 20.77 2.96
C LEU A 264 3.47 20.64 3.60
N HIS A 265 2.79 21.76 3.80
CA HIS A 265 1.45 21.79 4.37
C HIS A 265 0.46 22.23 3.29
N LEU A 266 -0.68 21.57 3.23
CA LEU A 266 -1.84 22.06 2.50
C LEU A 266 -2.76 22.76 3.49
N LEU A 267 -2.93 24.06 3.29
CA LEU A 267 -3.78 24.92 4.09
C LEU A 267 -5.07 25.21 3.34
N TYR A 268 -6.18 25.16 4.07
CA TYR A 268 -7.45 25.77 3.68
C TYR A 268 -7.73 26.85 4.73
N ASP A 269 -7.53 28.11 4.36
CA ASP A 269 -7.50 29.26 5.28
C ASP A 269 -6.58 28.97 6.49
N GLU A 270 -7.10 29.09 7.70
CA GLU A 270 -6.37 28.89 8.97
C GLU A 270 -6.45 27.43 9.45
N THR A 271 -6.61 26.48 8.53
CA THR A 271 -6.67 25.04 8.81
C THR A 271 -5.62 24.28 8.01
N ILE A 272 -4.87 23.40 8.68
CA ILE A 272 -4.07 22.36 7.99
C ILE A 272 -4.98 21.20 7.62
N ILE A 273 -5.21 20.99 6.32
CA ILE A 273 -5.99 19.87 5.79
C ILE A 273 -5.12 18.70 5.31
N GLY A 274 -3.79 18.86 5.35
CA GLY A 274 -2.85 17.77 5.19
C GLY A 274 -1.40 18.25 5.19
N ALA A 275 -0.47 17.33 5.39
CA ALA A 275 0.95 17.63 5.41
C ALA A 275 1.80 16.42 5.00
N GLU A 276 2.92 16.70 4.34
CA GLU A 276 3.90 15.74 3.87
C GLU A 276 5.31 16.22 4.22
N PHE A 277 6.20 15.31 4.62
CA PHE A 277 7.60 15.64 4.85
C PHE A 277 8.31 15.99 3.55
N ASP A 278 9.09 17.08 3.50
CA ASP A 278 9.81 17.48 2.30
C ASP A 278 10.91 16.47 1.92
N ASP A 279 11.44 15.72 2.91
CA ASP A 279 12.40 14.64 2.70
C ASP A 279 11.76 13.45 1.96
N PRO A 280 12.23 13.11 0.74
CA PRO A 280 11.70 11.99 -0.04
C PRO A 280 11.65 10.64 0.67
N HIS A 281 12.52 10.40 1.67
CA HIS A 281 12.53 9.16 2.46
C HIS A 281 11.45 9.12 3.54
N LEU A 282 10.95 10.30 3.93
CA LEU A 282 9.90 10.45 4.93
C LEU A 282 8.52 10.67 4.31
N ARG A 283 8.43 11.05 3.03
CA ARG A 283 7.15 11.32 2.32
C ARG A 283 6.11 10.21 2.45
N LYS A 284 6.54 8.94 2.46
CA LYS A 284 5.64 7.78 2.63
C LYS A 284 5.09 7.63 4.06
N GLN A 285 5.61 8.39 5.02
CA GLN A 285 5.11 8.43 6.39
C GLN A 285 4.12 9.58 6.52
N THR A 286 2.95 9.30 7.09
CA THR A 286 1.98 10.35 7.36
C THR A 286 2.47 11.29 8.45
N ALA A 287 2.28 12.59 8.26
CA ALA A 287 2.57 13.59 9.29
C ALA A 287 1.68 13.47 10.54
N PHE A 288 0.45 12.96 10.37
CA PHE A 288 -0.55 12.81 11.43
C PHE A 288 -0.82 11.32 11.72
N PRO A 289 -0.75 10.86 12.99
CA PRO A 289 -1.00 9.46 13.34
C PRO A 289 -2.41 8.97 13.02
N GLY A 290 -3.45 9.81 13.09
CA GLY A 290 -4.80 9.45 12.67
C GLY A 290 -4.84 8.93 11.23
N PHE A 291 -4.07 9.55 10.33
CA PHE A 291 -3.94 9.11 8.94
C PHE A 291 -3.17 7.79 8.82
N THR A 292 -2.17 7.53 9.68
CA THR A 292 -1.55 6.20 9.77
C THR A 292 -2.58 5.14 10.15
N ILE A 293 -3.46 5.43 11.12
CA ILE A 293 -4.49 4.50 11.57
C ILE A 293 -5.51 4.23 10.45
N MET A 294 -5.85 5.22 9.62
CA MET A 294 -6.68 5.02 8.43
C MET A 294 -5.97 4.21 7.33
N GLN A 295 -4.68 4.49 7.07
CA GLN A 295 -3.87 3.69 6.13
C GLN A 295 -3.78 2.21 6.55
N CYS A 296 -3.87 1.91 7.85
CA CYS A 296 -3.91 0.53 8.34
C CYS A 296 -5.13 -0.28 7.87
N ALA A 297 -6.14 0.35 7.26
CA ALA A 297 -7.21 -0.36 6.56
C ALA A 297 -6.69 -1.28 5.44
N ALA A 298 -5.54 -0.95 4.81
CA ALA A 298 -4.87 -1.84 3.85
C ALA A 298 -4.40 -3.17 4.46
N TYR A 299 -4.25 -3.21 5.79
CA TYR A 299 -3.85 -4.39 6.55
C TYR A 299 -5.03 -5.10 7.21
N LEU A 300 -6.28 -4.79 6.85
CA LEU A 300 -7.41 -5.63 7.27
C LEU A 300 -7.15 -7.08 6.84
N LYS A 301 -7.52 -8.02 7.71
CA LYS A 301 -7.27 -9.45 7.49
C LYS A 301 -7.88 -9.92 6.18
N ASP A 302 -9.09 -9.48 5.91
CA ASP A 302 -9.76 -9.59 4.62
C ASP A 302 -9.40 -8.30 3.87
N LYS A 303 -8.34 -8.37 3.05
CA LYS A 303 -7.78 -7.20 2.37
C LYS A 303 -8.83 -6.61 1.41
N PRO A 304 -9.18 -5.31 1.52
CA PRO A 304 -10.13 -4.68 0.62
C PRO A 304 -9.66 -4.77 -0.83
N THR A 305 -10.57 -5.06 -1.75
CA THR A 305 -10.27 -5.11 -3.19
C THR A 305 -10.60 -3.81 -3.89
N ARG A 306 -11.50 -2.99 -3.32
CA ARG A 306 -11.84 -1.65 -3.79
C ARG A 306 -12.26 -0.77 -2.63
N ALA A 307 -11.85 0.50 -2.67
CA ALA A 307 -12.17 1.47 -1.64
C ALA A 307 -12.78 2.76 -2.22
N LEU A 308 -13.48 3.49 -1.36
CA LEU A 308 -13.92 4.87 -1.59
C LEU A 308 -13.51 5.72 -0.41
N GLN A 309 -13.07 6.95 -0.66
CA GLN A 309 -12.85 7.95 0.38
C GLN A 309 -13.59 9.24 0.07
N ILE A 310 -14.38 9.75 1.03
CA ILE A 310 -14.93 11.11 0.99
C ILE A 310 -13.98 12.04 1.75
N GLY A 311 -13.54 13.10 1.08
CA GLY A 311 -12.48 14.02 1.47
C GLY A 311 -11.11 13.56 0.99
N LEU A 312 -10.27 14.50 0.54
CA LEU A 312 -8.94 14.18 -0.02
C LEU A 312 -7.79 14.67 0.87
N GLY A 313 -7.85 15.92 1.33
CA GLY A 313 -6.68 16.59 1.90
C GLY A 313 -5.51 16.61 0.90
N ILE A 314 -4.36 16.06 1.29
CA ILE A 314 -3.21 15.86 0.39
C ILE A 314 -3.21 14.51 -0.35
N GLY A 315 -4.20 13.65 -0.10
CA GLY A 315 -4.27 12.31 -0.70
C GLY A 315 -3.43 11.23 -0.03
N SER A 316 -2.97 11.45 1.21
CA SER A 316 -2.07 10.52 1.92
C SER A 316 -2.65 9.10 2.09
N VAL A 317 -3.93 8.99 2.45
CA VAL A 317 -4.63 7.71 2.60
C VAL A 317 -4.92 7.06 1.23
N PRO A 318 -5.62 7.71 0.28
CA PRO A 318 -5.94 7.06 -1.00
C PRO A 318 -4.70 6.71 -1.82
N SER A 319 -3.66 7.54 -1.83
CA SER A 319 -2.40 7.21 -2.50
C SER A 319 -1.75 5.96 -1.89
N PHE A 320 -1.75 5.82 -0.57
CA PHE A 320 -1.22 4.64 0.10
C PHE A 320 -2.05 3.38 -0.20
N LEU A 321 -3.38 3.48 -0.20
CA LEU A 321 -4.26 2.36 -0.56
C LEU A 321 -4.00 1.91 -2.00
N ARG A 322 -3.86 2.85 -2.94
CA ARG A 322 -3.50 2.56 -4.35
C ARG A 322 -2.14 1.90 -4.48
N GLU A 323 -1.11 2.37 -3.76
CA GLU A 323 0.21 1.71 -3.69
C GLU A 323 0.14 0.28 -3.15
N MET A 324 -0.88 -0.02 -2.34
CA MET A 324 -1.13 -1.35 -1.78
C MET A 324 -2.04 -2.20 -2.69
N ASP A 325 -2.20 -1.86 -3.97
CA ASP A 325 -3.08 -2.51 -4.94
C ASP A 325 -4.55 -2.51 -4.51
N ILE A 326 -5.01 -1.43 -3.87
CA ILE A 326 -6.41 -1.20 -3.51
C ILE A 326 -6.90 0.03 -4.29
N PRO A 327 -7.52 -0.15 -5.48
CA PRO A 327 -8.14 0.92 -6.22
C PRO A 327 -9.08 1.73 -5.33
N THR A 328 -8.84 3.04 -5.26
CA THR A 328 -9.53 3.94 -4.34
C THR A 328 -10.13 5.10 -5.11
N ASP A 329 -11.46 5.11 -5.18
CA ASP A 329 -12.21 6.26 -5.63
C ASP A 329 -12.18 7.34 -4.54
N VAL A 330 -12.18 8.62 -4.94
CA VAL A 330 -12.16 9.76 -4.01
C VAL A 330 -13.25 10.75 -4.35
N VAL A 331 -13.92 11.29 -3.35
CA VAL A 331 -14.92 12.36 -3.49
C VAL A 331 -14.43 13.59 -2.75
N GLU A 332 -14.12 14.66 -3.47
CA GLU A 332 -13.62 15.91 -2.89
C GLU A 332 -14.49 17.07 -3.37
N ILE A 333 -14.85 17.98 -2.46
CA ILE A 333 -15.72 19.10 -2.80
C ILE A 333 -14.97 20.22 -3.51
N SER A 334 -13.67 20.38 -3.22
CA SER A 334 -12.85 21.47 -3.72
C SER A 334 -11.88 21.02 -4.82
N GLU A 335 -12.11 21.46 -6.05
CA GLU A 335 -11.18 21.26 -7.17
C GLU A 335 -9.79 21.83 -6.88
N ALA A 336 -9.71 22.95 -6.15
CA ALA A 336 -8.44 23.54 -5.74
C ALA A 336 -7.65 22.59 -4.83
N VAL A 337 -8.31 21.85 -3.94
CA VAL A 337 -7.67 20.83 -3.09
C VAL A 337 -7.15 19.68 -3.95
N VAL A 338 -7.95 19.18 -4.89
CA VAL A 338 -7.53 18.12 -5.82
C VAL A 338 -6.32 18.53 -6.65
N THR A 339 -6.36 19.74 -7.21
CA THR A 339 -5.27 20.30 -8.02
C THR A 339 -3.99 20.41 -7.20
N GLN A 340 -4.06 20.98 -5.99
CA GLN A 340 -2.89 21.13 -5.13
C GLN A 340 -2.33 19.76 -4.68
N ALA A 341 -3.20 18.80 -4.36
CA ALA A 341 -2.80 17.43 -4.03
C ALA A 341 -2.05 16.75 -5.19
N ALA A 342 -2.57 16.88 -6.40
CA ALA A 342 -1.95 16.29 -7.59
C ALA A 342 -0.59 16.94 -7.92
N ASP A 343 -0.54 18.27 -7.92
CA ASP A 343 0.64 19.03 -8.33
C ASP A 343 1.80 18.94 -7.32
N TYR A 344 1.49 18.88 -6.01
CA TYR A 344 2.50 19.04 -4.96
C TYR A 344 2.66 17.83 -4.04
N PHE A 345 1.66 16.96 -3.92
CA PHE A 345 1.64 15.84 -2.95
C PHE A 345 1.56 14.45 -3.61
N GLN A 346 1.89 14.38 -4.90
CA GLN A 346 2.00 13.12 -5.66
C GLN A 346 0.71 12.30 -5.69
N TYR A 347 -0.45 12.95 -5.46
CA TYR A 347 -1.74 12.31 -5.61
C TYR A 347 -2.03 12.05 -7.09
N GLU A 348 -2.37 10.80 -7.43
CA GLU A 348 -2.77 10.44 -8.79
C GLU A 348 -4.19 10.95 -9.06
N TRP A 349 -4.32 12.06 -9.78
CA TRP A 349 -5.61 12.51 -10.28
C TRP A 349 -5.85 11.93 -11.67
N CYS A 350 -6.80 10.99 -11.80
CA CYS A 350 -7.26 10.48 -13.08
C CYS A 350 -8.38 11.39 -13.62
N PRO A 351 -8.11 12.28 -14.59
CA PRO A 351 -9.11 13.22 -15.11
C PRO A 351 -10.18 12.49 -15.94
N ARG A 352 -11.35 13.12 -16.11
CA ARG A 352 -12.27 12.78 -17.21
C ARG A 352 -11.78 13.54 -18.46
N PRO A 353 -11.79 12.93 -19.66
CA PRO A 353 -11.61 13.71 -20.87
C PRO A 353 -12.71 14.77 -20.98
N ASP A 354 -12.34 15.94 -21.51
CA ASP A 354 -13.28 17.02 -21.81
C ASP A 354 -14.35 16.52 -22.80
N GLU A 355 -15.58 17.05 -22.71
CA GLU A 355 -16.74 16.63 -23.52
C GLU A 355 -16.58 16.85 -25.05
N ASP A 356 -15.46 17.43 -25.50
CA ASP A 356 -15.22 17.90 -26.86
C ASP A 356 -14.02 17.23 -27.60
N GLU A 357 -13.36 16.24 -27.02
CA GLU A 357 -12.28 15.49 -27.71
C GLU A 357 -12.80 14.13 -28.24
N ASP A 358 -12.60 13.92 -29.53
CA ASP A 358 -13.20 12.87 -30.37
C ASP A 358 -13.22 11.46 -29.72
N GLU A 359 -14.38 10.78 -29.82
CA GLU A 359 -14.73 9.45 -29.27
C GLU A 359 -13.92 8.25 -29.82
N ASP A 360 -12.67 8.44 -30.23
CA ASP A 360 -11.81 7.41 -30.81
C ASP A 360 -10.51 7.23 -30.01
N GLU A 361 -10.57 6.88 -28.71
CA GLU A 361 -9.41 6.36 -27.97
C GLU A 361 -9.89 5.54 -26.75
N GLU A 362 -9.27 4.37 -26.53
CA GLU A 362 -9.63 3.37 -25.50
C GLU A 362 -10.11 4.02 -24.20
N GLU A 363 -11.36 3.73 -23.76
CA GLU A 363 -11.92 4.18 -22.47
C GLU A 363 -10.81 4.42 -21.45
N GLN A 364 -10.55 5.68 -21.07
CA GLN A 364 -9.50 6.00 -20.12
C GLN A 364 -9.81 5.29 -18.80
N LYS A 365 -9.27 4.08 -18.64
CA LYS A 365 -9.45 3.27 -17.45
C LYS A 365 -8.67 3.98 -16.36
N CYS A 366 -9.33 4.30 -15.26
CA CYS A 366 -8.69 4.72 -14.02
C CYS A 366 -8.52 3.47 -13.14
N PRO A 367 -7.52 2.59 -13.40
CA PRO A 367 -7.39 1.30 -12.74
C PRO A 367 -7.19 1.44 -11.22
N ASN A 368 -6.64 2.58 -10.78
CA ASN A 368 -6.38 2.88 -9.37
C ASN A 368 -7.52 3.65 -8.70
N GLY A 369 -8.63 3.90 -9.40
CA GLY A 369 -9.78 4.68 -8.93
C GLY A 369 -9.81 6.11 -9.48
N ARG A 370 -10.99 6.73 -9.41
CA ARG A 370 -11.34 8.05 -9.97
C ARG A 370 -11.46 9.09 -8.86
N THR A 371 -11.37 10.36 -9.24
CA THR A 371 -11.65 11.48 -8.33
C THR A 371 -12.92 12.20 -8.80
N PHE A 372 -13.94 12.23 -7.95
CA PHE A 372 -15.19 12.93 -8.16
C PHE A 372 -15.10 14.29 -7.47
N ILE A 373 -15.13 15.37 -8.25
CA ILE A 373 -15.23 16.73 -7.70
C ILE A 373 -16.70 17.02 -7.44
N MET A 374 -17.18 16.71 -6.24
CA MET A 374 -18.56 16.94 -5.83
C MET A 374 -18.73 16.89 -4.31
N ASP A 375 -19.86 17.43 -3.84
CA ASP A 375 -20.27 17.32 -2.44
C ASP A 375 -20.49 15.85 -2.04
N GLY A 376 -19.85 15.42 -0.94
CA GLY A 376 -19.90 14.04 -0.47
C GLY A 376 -21.29 13.57 -0.04
N LEU A 377 -22.16 14.44 0.50
CA LEU A 377 -23.54 14.07 0.83
C LEU A 377 -24.39 13.93 -0.44
N LYS A 378 -24.13 14.76 -1.47
CA LYS A 378 -24.75 14.55 -2.79
C LYS A 378 -24.27 13.26 -3.45
N PHE A 379 -23.00 12.92 -3.30
CA PHE A 379 -22.46 11.65 -3.77
C PHE A 379 -23.18 10.50 -3.08
N LEU A 380 -23.27 10.53 -1.73
CA LEU A 380 -23.98 9.53 -0.96
C LEU A 380 -25.45 9.41 -1.39
N ALA A 381 -26.15 10.52 -1.62
CA ALA A 381 -27.55 10.51 -2.05
C ALA A 381 -27.79 9.97 -3.48
N SER A 382 -26.73 9.81 -4.29
CA SER A 382 -26.80 9.28 -5.65
C SER A 382 -26.72 7.75 -5.64
N LYS A 383 -27.08 7.10 -6.74
CA LYS A 383 -26.80 5.67 -6.90
C LYS A 383 -25.42 5.46 -7.50
N PRO A 384 -24.70 4.37 -7.17
CA PRO A 384 -23.41 4.05 -7.79
C PRO A 384 -23.46 4.08 -9.32
N GLN A 385 -24.53 3.53 -9.91
CA GLN A 385 -24.71 3.46 -11.36
C GLN A 385 -24.84 4.84 -12.02
N ASP A 386 -25.54 5.78 -11.37
CA ASP A 386 -25.74 7.14 -11.87
C ASP A 386 -24.41 7.93 -11.93
N LEU A 387 -23.42 7.50 -11.14
CA LEU A 387 -22.09 8.09 -11.10
C LEU A 387 -21.06 7.32 -11.96
N GLY A 388 -21.49 6.28 -12.67
CA GLY A 388 -20.61 5.41 -13.46
C GLY A 388 -19.67 4.57 -12.61
N VAL A 389 -20.03 4.31 -11.34
CA VAL A 389 -19.35 3.32 -10.49
C VAL A 389 -19.93 1.95 -10.84
N GLN A 390 -19.20 1.21 -11.66
CA GLN A 390 -19.60 -0.12 -12.12
C GLN A 390 -19.22 -1.20 -11.10
N THR A 391 -20.12 -2.16 -10.92
CA THR A 391 -19.87 -3.44 -10.23
C THR A 391 -20.03 -4.58 -11.23
N GLU A 392 -19.39 -5.72 -10.99
CA GLU A 392 -19.57 -6.91 -11.85
C GLU A 392 -21.03 -7.42 -11.81
N ASN A 393 -21.71 -7.17 -10.69
CA ASN A 393 -23.10 -7.49 -10.44
C ASN A 393 -23.84 -6.26 -9.91
N GLU A 394 -24.91 -5.83 -10.59
CA GLU A 394 -25.71 -4.66 -10.21
C GLU A 394 -26.39 -4.80 -8.84
N GLU A 395 -26.53 -6.03 -8.33
CA GLU A 395 -27.06 -6.32 -6.98
C GLU A 395 -25.99 -6.22 -5.87
N GLU A 396 -24.71 -6.09 -6.23
CA GLU A 396 -23.60 -5.99 -5.29
C GLU A 396 -23.21 -4.53 -5.04
N HIS A 397 -22.82 -4.25 -3.79
CA HIS A 397 -22.29 -2.94 -3.42
C HIS A 397 -20.83 -2.79 -3.87
N PRO A 398 -20.40 -1.58 -4.26
CA PRO A 398 -19.12 -1.39 -4.96
C PRO A 398 -17.86 -1.45 -4.10
N TYR A 399 -17.95 -1.28 -2.77
CA TYR A 399 -16.76 -1.05 -1.95
C TYR A 399 -16.65 -1.99 -0.75
N ASP A 400 -15.45 -2.56 -0.58
CA ASP A 400 -15.06 -3.32 0.63
C ASP A 400 -14.58 -2.40 1.75
N LEU A 401 -14.15 -1.18 1.40
CA LEU A 401 -13.67 -0.18 2.33
C LEU A 401 -14.28 1.18 1.97
N PHE A 402 -14.97 1.79 2.93
CA PHE A 402 -15.53 3.12 2.77
C PHE A 402 -14.92 4.04 3.83
N ILE A 403 -14.29 5.14 3.43
CA ILE A 403 -13.60 6.08 4.33
C ILE A 403 -14.30 7.43 4.28
N VAL A 404 -14.52 8.03 5.45
CA VAL A 404 -15.02 9.41 5.59
C VAL A 404 -14.01 10.25 6.36
N ASP A 405 -13.36 11.19 5.69
CA ASP A 405 -12.35 12.10 6.25
C ASP A 405 -12.60 13.55 5.79
N VAL A 406 -13.58 14.19 6.41
CA VAL A 406 -14.23 15.41 5.91
C VAL A 406 -13.97 16.64 6.79
N TYR A 407 -12.85 16.66 7.51
CA TYR A 407 -12.49 17.78 8.37
C TYR A 407 -11.82 18.91 7.58
N THR A 408 -12.45 20.09 7.58
CA THR A 408 -11.95 21.31 6.90
C THR A 408 -11.75 22.47 7.88
N GLY A 409 -11.40 22.14 9.13
CA GLY A 409 -11.44 23.07 10.26
C GLY A 409 -12.75 22.97 11.03
N TRP A 410 -13.75 22.32 10.44
CA TRP A 410 -15.06 22.02 10.98
C TRP A 410 -15.40 20.54 10.79
N ASN A 411 -16.18 19.93 11.70
CA ASN A 411 -16.66 18.55 11.55
C ASN A 411 -18.08 18.58 10.99
N PRO A 412 -18.31 18.12 9.76
CA PRO A 412 -19.64 18.03 9.19
C PRO A 412 -20.44 16.87 9.81
N PHE A 413 -21.14 17.18 10.90
CA PHE A 413 -21.97 16.23 11.66
C PHE A 413 -22.99 15.47 10.80
N ALA A 414 -23.41 16.04 9.67
CA ALA A 414 -24.29 15.38 8.71
C ALA A 414 -23.75 14.03 8.22
N PHE A 415 -22.42 13.84 8.13
CA PHE A 415 -21.84 12.54 7.79
C PHE A 415 -21.89 11.51 8.91
N PHE A 416 -22.18 11.89 10.15
CA PHE A 416 -22.12 11.00 11.32
C PHE A 416 -23.49 10.61 11.86
N VAL A 417 -24.57 11.05 11.20
CA VAL A 417 -25.94 10.68 11.60
C VAL A 417 -26.27 9.27 11.16
N ARG A 418 -27.17 8.63 11.92
CA ARG A 418 -27.59 7.26 11.71
C ARG A 418 -28.08 6.99 10.29
N GLU A 419 -28.84 7.91 9.71
CA GLU A 419 -29.41 7.76 8.38
C GLU A 419 -28.35 7.69 7.29
N GLU A 420 -27.29 8.52 7.35
CA GLU A 420 -26.19 8.44 6.39
C GLU A 420 -25.36 7.17 6.59
N MET A 421 -25.15 6.75 7.84
CA MET A 421 -24.43 5.50 8.13
C MET A 421 -25.20 4.27 7.65
N LEU A 422 -26.52 4.25 7.80
CA LEU A 422 -27.38 3.23 7.21
C LEU A 422 -27.29 3.24 5.69
N HIS A 423 -27.28 4.44 5.09
CA HIS A 423 -27.22 4.56 3.64
C HIS A 423 -25.88 4.05 3.08
N VAL A 424 -24.76 4.39 3.73
CA VAL A 424 -23.44 3.82 3.41
C VAL A 424 -23.48 2.29 3.49
N ARG A 425 -23.99 1.74 4.60
CA ARG A 425 -24.10 0.29 4.81
C ARG A 425 -24.94 -0.41 3.73
N GLU A 426 -26.08 0.19 3.36
CA GLU A 426 -27.11 -0.47 2.52
C GLU A 426 -26.99 -0.16 1.03
N SER A 427 -26.14 0.78 0.63
CA SER A 427 -26.05 1.20 -0.78
C SER A 427 -24.62 1.19 -1.33
N TRP A 428 -23.61 1.25 -0.46
CA TRP A 428 -22.23 1.47 -0.88
C TRP A 428 -21.24 0.41 -0.40
N LEU A 429 -21.49 -0.20 0.75
CA LEU A 429 -20.58 -1.13 1.40
C LEU A 429 -20.97 -2.60 1.14
N THR A 430 -20.00 -3.46 0.80
CA THR A 430 -20.25 -4.91 0.67
C THR A 430 -20.64 -5.53 2.02
N GLN A 431 -21.19 -6.76 1.99
CA GLN A 431 -21.59 -7.47 3.22
C GLN A 431 -20.43 -7.74 4.19
N GLU A 432 -19.19 -7.77 3.68
CA GLU A 432 -17.97 -7.95 4.46
C GLU A 432 -17.19 -6.64 4.61
N GLY A 433 -17.70 -5.55 4.04
CA GLY A 433 -17.00 -4.30 3.99
C GLY A 433 -16.88 -3.62 5.34
N VAL A 434 -15.96 -2.66 5.39
CA VAL A 434 -15.60 -1.91 6.60
C VAL A 434 -15.72 -0.42 6.32
N LEU A 435 -16.45 0.27 7.19
CA LEU A 435 -16.49 1.74 7.24
C LEU A 435 -15.38 2.22 8.18
N ALA A 436 -14.54 3.15 7.71
CA ALA A 436 -13.61 3.90 8.53
C ALA A 436 -13.97 5.39 8.53
N MET A 437 -13.88 6.06 9.68
CA MET A 437 -14.20 7.49 9.77
C MET A 437 -13.19 8.22 10.64
N ASN A 438 -12.79 9.41 10.22
CA ASN A 438 -12.02 10.33 11.04
C ASN A 438 -12.93 11.38 11.68
N PHE A 439 -12.63 11.75 12.92
CA PHE A 439 -13.27 12.86 13.62
C PHE A 439 -12.25 13.59 14.48
N VAL A 440 -12.22 14.91 14.41
CA VAL A 440 -11.36 15.72 15.27
C VAL A 440 -12.15 16.14 16.51
N GLY A 441 -11.69 15.78 17.71
CA GLY A 441 -12.35 16.21 18.94
C GLY A 441 -11.70 15.69 20.22
N TYR A 442 -12.32 16.02 21.34
CA TYR A 442 -11.87 15.59 22.66
C TYR A 442 -12.32 14.17 22.98
N MET A 443 -11.46 13.40 23.65
CA MET A 443 -11.70 12.00 24.00
C MET A 443 -12.00 11.75 25.49
N HIS A 444 -11.95 12.80 26.33
CA HIS A 444 -12.18 12.71 27.78
C HIS A 444 -13.26 13.65 28.31
N GLY A 445 -13.83 13.25 29.44
CA GLY A 445 -14.80 14.04 30.19
C GLY A 445 -16.07 14.38 29.40
N PRO A 446 -16.77 15.45 29.79
CA PRO A 446 -17.97 15.92 29.08
C PRO A 446 -17.72 16.30 27.62
N ARG A 447 -16.50 16.76 27.29
CA ARG A 447 -16.11 17.12 25.92
C ARG A 447 -16.06 15.92 24.97
N ALA A 448 -16.00 14.69 25.49
CA ALA A 448 -16.10 13.46 24.72
C ALA A 448 -17.52 13.08 24.30
N ALA A 449 -18.54 13.86 24.66
CA ALA A 449 -19.94 13.55 24.36
C ALA A 449 -20.20 13.37 22.85
N ALA A 450 -19.59 14.20 22.01
CA ALA A 450 -19.72 14.10 20.55
C ALA A 450 -19.13 12.78 19.98
N PRO A 451 -17.83 12.46 20.14
CA PRO A 451 -17.28 11.21 19.61
C PRO A 451 -17.87 9.95 20.27
N LYS A 452 -18.33 10.01 21.53
CA LYS A 452 -19.09 8.92 22.14
C LYS A 452 -20.47 8.74 21.51
N SER A 453 -21.13 9.82 21.08
CA SER A 453 -22.41 9.76 20.38
C SER A 453 -22.25 9.22 18.95
N ILE A 454 -21.15 9.57 18.27
CA ILE A 454 -20.78 8.95 16.99
C ILE A 454 -20.57 7.44 17.18
N TYR A 455 -19.82 7.03 18.21
CA TYR A 455 -19.62 5.62 18.54
C TYR A 455 -20.96 4.87 18.76
N ARG A 456 -21.87 5.44 19.55
CA ARG A 456 -23.23 4.88 19.79
C ARG A 456 -24.05 4.80 18.50
N THR A 457 -23.92 5.80 17.63
CA THR A 457 -24.61 5.84 16.35
C THR A 457 -24.15 4.71 15.44
N LEU A 458 -22.83 4.51 15.33
CA LEU A 458 -22.26 3.39 14.60
C LEU A 458 -22.69 2.04 15.19
N GLN A 459 -22.74 1.88 16.52
CA GLN A 459 -23.24 0.65 17.16
C GLN A 459 -24.72 0.34 16.85
N SER A 460 -25.52 1.35 16.51
CA SER A 460 -26.92 1.14 16.10
C SER A 460 -27.07 0.70 14.64
N VAL A 461 -26.00 0.80 13.86
CA VAL A 461 -25.96 0.49 12.43
C VAL A 461 -25.12 -0.76 12.14
N PHE A 462 -23.99 -0.94 12.84
CA PHE A 462 -23.03 -2.01 12.62
C PHE A 462 -22.85 -2.87 13.86
N LYS A 463 -22.62 -4.17 13.65
CA LYS A 463 -22.45 -5.13 14.75
C LYS A 463 -21.10 -5.02 15.46
N TYR A 464 -20.04 -4.68 14.75
CA TYR A 464 -18.68 -4.58 15.28
C TYR A 464 -18.17 -3.17 15.08
N VAL A 465 -17.89 -2.45 16.18
CA VAL A 465 -17.40 -1.06 16.14
C VAL A 465 -16.19 -0.92 17.05
N LYS A 466 -15.09 -0.39 16.50
CA LYS A 466 -13.87 -0.04 17.25
C LYS A 466 -13.57 1.43 17.05
N CYS A 467 -12.99 2.05 18.06
CA CYS A 467 -12.60 3.46 18.05
C CYS A 467 -11.19 3.60 18.57
N PHE A 468 -10.33 4.32 17.86
CA PHE A 468 -8.92 4.45 18.18
C PHE A 468 -8.55 5.92 18.34
N ARG A 469 -7.81 6.23 19.40
CA ARG A 469 -7.11 7.52 19.53
C ARG A 469 -5.78 7.48 18.79
N GLU A 470 -5.25 8.65 18.45
CA GLU A 470 -4.03 8.79 17.65
C GLU A 470 -2.73 8.88 18.47
N MET A 471 -2.81 8.82 19.81
CA MET A 471 -1.66 8.90 20.72
C MET A 471 -1.54 7.71 21.67
N GLU A 472 -0.32 7.47 22.16
CA GLU A 472 -0.04 6.39 23.12
C GLU A 472 -0.52 6.72 24.55
N ALA A 473 -0.33 7.96 25.02
CA ALA A 473 -0.71 8.39 26.37
C ALA A 473 -2.22 8.74 26.46
N PRO A 474 -3.01 8.05 27.30
CA PRO A 474 -4.47 8.19 27.36
C PRO A 474 -4.94 9.39 28.16
N ASP A 475 -4.02 10.24 28.63
CA ASP A 475 -4.33 11.29 29.61
C ASP A 475 -4.19 12.70 29.00
N GLU A 476 -3.97 12.82 27.69
CA GLU A 476 -3.88 14.13 27.03
C GLU A 476 -5.29 14.74 26.87
N PRO A 477 -5.57 15.91 27.46
CA PRO A 477 -6.90 16.51 27.44
C PRO A 477 -7.18 17.31 26.16
N ASP A 478 -6.40 17.11 25.09
CA ASP A 478 -6.45 17.94 23.89
C ASP A 478 -7.31 17.31 22.78
N ALA A 479 -7.79 18.14 21.87
CA ALA A 479 -8.50 17.66 20.69
C ALA A 479 -7.51 17.02 19.71
N ALA A 480 -7.90 15.90 19.13
CA ALA A 480 -7.06 15.08 18.27
C ALA A 480 -7.91 14.30 17.26
N ASN A 481 -7.26 13.64 16.30
CA ASN A 481 -7.95 12.69 15.43
C ASN A 481 -8.41 11.47 16.24
N ILE A 482 -9.65 11.07 16.00
CA ILE A 482 -10.30 9.88 16.55
C ILE A 482 -10.79 9.07 15.36
N VAL A 483 -10.30 7.84 15.23
CA VAL A 483 -10.58 6.99 14.07
C VAL A 483 -11.53 5.85 14.45
N PHE A 484 -12.69 5.82 13.81
CA PHE A 484 -13.69 4.78 13.98
C PHE A 484 -13.55 3.73 12.88
N TYR A 485 -13.79 2.46 13.23
CA TYR A 485 -13.95 1.36 12.29
C TYR A 485 -15.25 0.62 12.62
N ALA A 486 -16.08 0.34 11.62
CA ALA A 486 -17.37 -0.32 11.79
C ALA A 486 -17.65 -1.34 10.67
N SER A 487 -18.21 -2.50 11.03
CA SER A 487 -18.61 -3.54 10.07
C SER A 487 -19.67 -4.47 10.66
N ASP A 488 -20.41 -5.16 9.80
CA ASP A 488 -21.34 -6.24 10.19
C ASP A 488 -20.63 -7.57 10.46
N LYS A 489 -19.38 -7.70 10.00
CA LYS A 489 -18.52 -8.86 10.25
C LYS A 489 -17.42 -8.53 11.26
N PRO A 490 -16.94 -9.52 12.04
CA PRO A 490 -15.77 -9.32 12.87
C PRO A 490 -14.55 -9.01 11.99
N PHE A 491 -13.83 -7.94 12.31
CA PHE A 491 -12.62 -7.55 11.58
C PHE A 491 -11.40 -7.44 12.51
N SER A 492 -10.22 -7.67 11.92
CA SER A 492 -8.91 -7.60 12.58
C SER A 492 -7.83 -7.19 11.57
N PHE A 493 -6.64 -6.83 12.04
CA PHE A 493 -5.55 -6.37 11.20
C PHE A 493 -4.39 -7.37 11.16
N ASN A 494 -3.86 -7.66 9.98
CA ASN A 494 -2.61 -8.38 9.72
C ASN A 494 -1.45 -7.38 9.56
N LEU A 495 -1.10 -6.73 10.66
CA LEU A 495 -0.11 -5.64 10.65
C LEU A 495 1.31 -6.16 10.35
N PRO A 496 2.14 -5.37 9.64
CA PRO A 496 3.53 -5.74 9.40
C PRO A 496 4.32 -5.82 10.72
N THR A 497 5.17 -6.84 10.85
CA THR A 497 5.94 -7.12 12.08
C THR A 497 7.45 -7.19 11.86
N THR A 498 7.92 -7.05 10.62
CA THR A 498 9.32 -7.18 10.23
C THR A 498 9.99 -5.81 10.06
N ARG A 499 11.33 -5.78 9.95
CA ARG A 499 12.13 -4.57 9.71
C ARG A 499 11.87 -3.48 10.77
N MET A 500 11.60 -2.26 10.33
CA MET A 500 11.29 -1.11 11.18
C MET A 500 10.07 -1.35 12.09
N TYR A 501 9.14 -2.23 11.71
CA TYR A 501 7.99 -2.58 12.55
C TYR A 501 8.33 -3.54 13.70
N GLN A 502 9.49 -4.23 13.65
CA GLN A 502 9.90 -5.12 14.73
C GLN A 502 10.22 -4.32 16.00
N ASN A 503 11.05 -3.29 15.86
CA ASN A 503 11.47 -2.40 16.95
C ASN A 503 11.39 -0.93 16.49
N PRO A 504 10.17 -0.40 16.29
CA PRO A 504 10.01 0.96 15.79
C PRO A 504 10.48 1.98 16.83
N PRO A 505 11.19 3.04 16.43
CA PRO A 505 11.43 4.17 17.33
C PRO A 505 10.09 4.76 17.81
N PRO A 506 9.99 5.21 19.07
CA PRO A 506 8.79 5.87 19.59
C PRO A 506 8.36 7.05 18.71
N HIS A 507 7.06 7.33 18.68
CA HIS A 507 6.49 8.47 17.94
C HIS A 507 6.90 8.48 16.45
N THR A 508 6.95 7.31 15.81
CA THR A 508 7.15 7.20 14.35
C THR A 508 5.97 6.50 13.72
N TYR A 509 5.83 6.64 12.40
CA TYR A 509 4.81 5.95 11.61
C TYR A 509 4.78 4.45 11.93
N PHE A 510 5.95 3.82 11.98
CA PHE A 510 6.09 2.40 12.33
C PHE A 510 5.62 2.07 13.75
N SER A 511 5.82 2.98 14.70
CA SER A 511 5.31 2.80 16.07
C SER A 511 3.80 2.89 16.13
N VAL A 512 3.20 3.84 15.39
CA VAL A 512 1.75 3.97 15.29
C VAL A 512 1.14 2.70 14.70
N VAL A 513 1.63 2.25 13.53
CA VAL A 513 1.16 1.00 12.89
C VAL A 513 1.24 -0.19 13.87
N LYS A 514 2.32 -0.32 14.64
CA LYS A 514 2.50 -1.42 15.59
C LYS A 514 1.56 -1.34 16.79
N ASN A 515 1.31 -0.14 17.31
CA ASN A 515 0.73 0.04 18.65
C ASN A 515 -0.72 0.53 18.65
N PHE A 516 -1.24 1.11 17.57
CA PHE A 516 -2.62 1.62 17.53
C PHE A 516 -3.70 0.59 17.93
N PRO A 517 -3.56 -0.74 17.73
CA PRO A 517 -4.59 -1.68 18.20
C PRO A 517 -4.73 -1.70 19.73
N LYS A 518 -3.75 -1.21 20.47
CA LYS A 518 -3.79 -1.05 21.94
C LYS A 518 -4.37 0.30 22.36
N TRP A 519 -4.63 1.19 21.40
CA TRP A 519 -5.15 2.54 21.62
C TRP A 519 -6.66 2.61 21.41
N GLU A 520 -7.35 1.47 21.54
CA GLU A 520 -8.81 1.41 21.49
C GLU A 520 -9.40 2.20 22.68
N ILE A 521 -10.39 3.04 22.40
CA ILE A 521 -11.12 3.85 23.38
C ILE A 521 -12.61 3.56 23.30
N PHE A 522 -13.36 4.04 24.30
CA PHE A 522 -14.80 3.84 24.43
C PHE A 522 -15.23 2.37 24.57
N THR A 523 -14.31 1.49 24.96
CA THR A 523 -14.59 0.08 25.24
C THR A 523 -15.61 -0.10 26.37
N GLU A 524 -15.74 0.88 27.27
CA GLU A 524 -16.80 0.91 28.28
C GLU A 524 -18.22 0.97 27.69
N LEU A 525 -18.36 1.45 26.45
CA LEU A 525 -19.64 1.53 25.73
C LEU A 525 -19.98 0.24 24.97
N GLN A 526 -19.09 -0.75 24.93
CA GLN A 526 -19.34 -2.07 24.32
C GLN A 526 -20.22 -2.98 25.17
N ALA A 527 -20.40 -2.67 26.46
CA ALA A 527 -21.31 -3.42 27.32
C ALA A 527 -22.76 -3.25 26.86
N GLU A 528 -23.56 -4.33 26.96
CA GLU A 528 -25.00 -4.28 26.73
C GLU A 528 -25.64 -3.23 27.65
N VAL A 529 -26.37 -2.28 27.07
CA VAL A 529 -27.16 -1.32 27.84
C VAL A 529 -28.51 -1.95 28.11
N GLU A 530 -28.79 -2.32 29.37
CA GLU A 530 -30.14 -2.67 29.80
C GLU A 530 -31.06 -1.46 29.59
N VAL A 531 -31.98 -1.55 28.63
CA VAL A 531 -33.04 -0.56 28.44
C VAL A 531 -34.22 -0.96 29.29
N ALA A 532 -34.43 -0.25 30.40
CA ALA A 532 -35.65 -0.39 31.19
C ALA A 532 -36.80 0.34 30.48
N ILE A 533 -37.85 -0.39 30.12
CA ILE A 533 -39.08 0.18 29.60
C ILE A 533 -39.95 0.55 30.80
N HIS A 534 -40.19 1.84 31.01
CA HIS A 534 -41.12 2.31 32.03
C HIS A 534 -42.47 2.55 31.34
N GLN A 535 -43.48 1.77 31.71
CA GLN A 535 -44.86 1.95 31.24
C GLN A 535 -45.75 1.96 32.48
N GLU A 536 -46.23 3.15 32.87
CA GLU A 536 -47.29 3.23 33.88
C GLU A 536 -48.64 2.88 33.26
N VAL A 537 -49.60 2.46 34.10
CA VAL A 537 -50.89 1.89 33.65
C VAL A 537 -51.73 2.88 32.84
N ASP A 538 -51.45 4.18 32.98
CA ASP A 538 -52.21 5.27 32.36
C ASP A 538 -51.44 5.99 31.22
N ASP A 539 -50.23 5.53 30.85
CA ASP A 539 -49.44 6.14 29.77
C ASP A 539 -49.93 5.69 28.39
N GLU A 540 -50.35 6.64 27.55
CA GLU A 540 -50.78 6.39 26.15
C GLU A 540 -49.59 6.11 25.20
N GLU A 541 -48.35 6.41 25.60
CA GLU A 541 -47.13 6.18 24.82
C GLU A 541 -46.03 5.50 25.64
N VAL A 542 -45.30 4.59 25.01
CA VAL A 542 -44.14 3.90 25.62
C VAL A 542 -42.94 4.86 25.64
N ARG A 543 -42.44 5.17 26.84
CA ARG A 543 -41.24 6.00 27.03
C ARG A 543 -40.02 5.12 27.34
N PHE A 544 -38.96 5.31 26.57
CA PHE A 544 -37.66 4.72 26.86
C PHE A 544 -36.90 5.63 27.83
N VAL A 545 -36.59 5.13 29.03
CA VAL A 545 -35.84 5.90 30.05
C VAL A 545 -34.48 5.25 30.23
N SER A 546 -33.42 6.00 29.94
CA SER A 546 -32.06 5.61 30.37
C SER A 546 -32.00 5.67 31.89
N SER A 547 -31.38 4.70 32.54
CA SER A 547 -31.24 4.61 34.01
C SER A 547 -30.59 5.83 34.69
N ASN A 548 -30.11 6.81 33.93
CA ASN A 548 -29.39 8.00 34.40
C ASN A 548 -30.23 9.29 34.37
N SER A 549 -31.56 9.21 34.24
CA SER A 549 -32.45 10.38 34.06
C SER A 549 -32.60 11.32 35.28
N GLY A 550 -31.68 11.26 36.25
CA GLY A 550 -31.68 12.10 37.44
C GLY A 550 -30.49 13.06 37.57
N ASP A 551 -29.53 13.05 36.65
CA ASP A 551 -28.30 13.85 36.75
C ASP A 551 -28.37 15.15 35.94
N GLU A 552 -27.96 16.27 36.55
CA GLU A 552 -27.88 17.62 35.93
C GLU A 552 -26.91 17.70 34.71
N ASN A 553 -26.28 16.58 34.33
CA ASN A 553 -25.34 16.43 33.21
C ASN A 553 -25.97 15.80 31.94
N ALA A 554 -27.29 15.80 31.79
CA ALA A 554 -27.99 15.19 30.64
C ALA A 554 -27.46 15.65 29.26
N ALA A 555 -26.97 16.89 29.13
CA ALA A 555 -26.37 17.42 27.90
C ALA A 555 -25.08 16.70 27.47
N ALA A 556 -24.36 16.08 28.41
CA ALA A 556 -23.07 15.41 28.20
C ALA A 556 -23.19 13.88 28.02
N ALA A 557 -24.40 13.32 28.04
CA ALA A 557 -24.60 11.88 27.87
C ALA A 557 -24.45 11.47 26.39
N PRO A 558 -23.77 10.34 26.08
CA PRO A 558 -23.73 9.78 24.74
C PRO A 558 -25.13 9.42 24.24
N ARG A 559 -25.45 9.78 23.00
CA ARG A 559 -26.76 9.53 22.37
C ARG A 559 -26.64 9.09 20.91
N LEU A 560 -27.76 8.72 20.29
CA LEU A 560 -27.84 8.45 18.86
C LEU A 560 -28.00 9.76 18.08
N LEU A 561 -27.18 9.96 17.06
CA LEU A 561 -27.27 11.09 16.15
C LEU A 561 -28.23 10.74 15.01
N THR A 562 -29.18 11.62 14.73
CA THR A 562 -30.16 11.43 13.65
C THR A 562 -30.23 12.69 12.79
N ARG A 563 -30.82 12.64 11.59
CA ARG A 563 -31.01 13.84 10.77
C ARG A 563 -31.82 14.95 11.47
N ALA A 564 -32.74 14.57 12.37
CA ALA A 564 -33.55 15.52 13.12
C ALA A 564 -32.77 16.20 14.26
N ASP A 565 -31.78 15.51 14.82
CA ASP A 565 -30.93 15.94 15.91
C ASP A 565 -29.50 15.47 15.62
N HIS A 566 -28.85 16.09 14.64
CA HIS A 566 -27.45 15.80 14.32
C HIS A 566 -26.50 16.43 15.35
N GLY A 567 -27.01 16.76 16.54
CA GLY A 567 -26.27 17.28 17.68
C GLY A 567 -25.68 18.67 17.48
N GLN A 568 -26.12 19.45 16.47
CA GLN A 568 -25.49 20.73 16.16
C GLN A 568 -25.76 21.80 17.21
N GLU A 569 -26.91 21.77 17.90
CA GLU A 569 -27.17 22.67 19.03
C GLU A 569 -26.46 22.18 20.30
N ASP A 570 -26.55 20.88 20.57
CA ASP A 570 -26.08 20.30 21.83
C ASP A 570 -24.56 20.16 21.92
N PHE A 571 -23.90 19.91 20.78
CA PHE A 571 -22.44 19.91 20.71
C PHE A 571 -21.88 21.24 20.24
N ARG A 572 -22.69 22.29 20.07
CA ARG A 572 -22.24 23.56 19.49
C ARG A 572 -21.03 24.14 20.22
N GLU A 573 -21.09 24.13 21.55
CA GLU A 573 -20.02 24.67 22.40
C GLU A 573 -18.75 23.82 22.32
N ILE A 574 -18.86 22.50 22.50
CA ILE A 574 -17.73 21.56 22.39
C ILE A 574 -17.11 21.62 21.00
N HIS A 575 -17.96 21.76 19.97
CA HIS A 575 -17.52 21.83 18.60
C HIS A 575 -16.79 23.15 18.31
N ALA A 576 -17.33 24.29 18.77
CA ALA A 576 -16.65 25.58 18.68
C ALA A 576 -15.34 25.61 19.47
N GLU A 577 -15.28 24.98 20.65
CA GLU A 577 -14.06 24.81 21.44
C GLU A 577 -13.02 24.01 20.67
N THR A 578 -13.43 22.88 20.07
CA THR A 578 -12.55 22.05 19.23
C THR A 578 -11.99 22.85 18.06
N GLN A 579 -12.84 23.59 17.33
CA GLN A 579 -12.41 24.43 16.21
C GLN A 579 -11.43 25.51 16.64
N THR A 580 -11.73 26.20 17.74
CA THR A 580 -10.89 27.26 18.29
C THR A 580 -9.52 26.69 18.66
N HIS A 581 -9.48 25.56 19.37
CA HIS A 581 -8.24 24.90 19.75
C HIS A 581 -7.39 24.47 18.54
N MET A 582 -8.02 23.85 17.54
CA MET A 582 -7.31 23.41 16.32
C MET A 582 -6.80 24.61 15.52
N ARG A 583 -7.60 25.68 15.39
CA ARG A 583 -7.22 26.92 14.73
C ARG A 583 -6.06 27.61 15.43
N GLU A 584 -6.11 27.75 16.76
CA GLU A 584 -5.02 28.34 17.56
C GLU A 584 -3.70 27.61 17.31
N ARG A 585 -3.72 26.27 17.27
CA ARG A 585 -2.52 25.47 16.94
C ARG A 585 -1.99 25.72 15.53
N VAL A 586 -2.85 25.96 14.56
CA VAL A 586 -2.42 26.30 13.20
C VAL A 586 -1.81 27.70 13.20
N LEU A 587 -2.46 28.66 13.84
CA LEU A 587 -1.95 30.03 13.96
C LEU A 587 -0.58 30.08 14.68
N GLU A 588 -0.35 29.23 15.67
CA GLU A 588 0.94 29.11 16.37
C GLU A 588 2.03 28.44 15.52
N GLN A 589 1.67 27.57 14.57
CA GLN A 589 2.63 26.86 13.71
C GLN A 589 3.23 27.75 12.61
N PHE A 590 2.52 28.80 12.20
CA PHE A 590 2.94 29.70 11.11
C PHE A 590 3.08 31.15 11.57
N PRO A 591 4.07 31.90 11.06
CA PRO A 591 4.28 33.27 11.48
C PRO A 591 3.12 34.18 11.05
N PRO A 592 2.81 35.25 11.81
CA PRO A 592 1.73 36.18 11.50
C PRO A 592 1.77 36.78 10.08
N ALA A 593 2.98 36.92 9.51
CA ALA A 593 3.19 37.41 8.16
C ALA A 593 2.49 36.56 7.08
N LEU A 594 2.43 35.23 7.26
CA LEU A 594 1.73 34.33 6.33
C LEU A 594 0.23 34.67 6.28
N TRP A 595 -0.38 34.86 7.44
CA TRP A 595 -1.82 35.14 7.55
C TRP A 595 -2.17 36.52 7.00
N GLU A 596 -1.29 37.51 7.19
CA GLU A 596 -1.43 38.80 6.52
C GLU A 596 -1.31 38.67 5.00
N GLU A 597 -0.39 37.85 4.49
CA GLU A 597 -0.27 37.57 3.06
C GLU A 597 -1.56 36.97 2.49
N PHE A 598 -2.21 36.03 3.19
CA PHE A 598 -3.48 35.44 2.75
C PHE A 598 -4.62 36.46 2.66
N LYS A 599 -4.67 37.45 3.54
CA LYS A 599 -5.68 38.54 3.50
C LYS A 599 -5.53 39.47 2.29
N HIS A 600 -4.34 39.60 1.72
CA HIS A 600 -4.10 40.48 0.57
C HIS A 600 -4.23 39.67 -0.73
N LYS A 601 -5.30 39.90 -1.52
CA LYS A 601 -5.38 39.34 -2.89
C LYS A 601 -4.17 39.83 -3.69
N PRO A 602 -3.38 38.95 -4.33
CA PRO A 602 -2.26 39.38 -5.16
C PRO A 602 -2.77 40.37 -6.22
N SER A 603 -2.10 41.50 -6.41
CA SER A 603 -2.44 42.40 -7.53
C SER A 603 -2.21 41.63 -8.82
N ALA A 604 -3.25 41.48 -9.65
CA ALA A 604 -3.18 40.79 -10.93
C ALA A 604 -1.94 41.23 -11.71
N THR A 605 -0.99 40.31 -11.90
CA THR A 605 0.14 40.52 -12.80
C THR A 605 -0.42 40.76 -14.20
N PRO A 606 -0.12 41.88 -14.88
CA PRO A 606 -0.61 42.09 -16.23
C PRO A 606 -0.04 40.98 -17.14
N PRO A 607 -0.83 40.52 -18.13
CA PRO A 607 -0.41 39.42 -18.99
C PRO A 607 0.92 39.74 -19.67
N PRO A 608 1.76 38.73 -19.95
CA PRO A 608 3.04 38.93 -20.60
C PRO A 608 2.81 39.62 -21.94
N THR A 609 3.35 40.84 -22.08
CA THR A 609 3.39 41.52 -23.37
C THR A 609 4.30 40.73 -24.29
N ASN A 610 3.71 40.06 -25.30
CA ASN A 610 4.44 39.47 -26.41
C ASN A 610 5.41 40.49 -27.03
N LYS A 611 6.70 40.17 -26.99
CA LYS A 611 7.72 40.71 -27.89
C LYS A 611 8.66 39.62 -28.35
#